data_AF-A0A354MUL2-F1
#
_entry.id   AF-A0A354MUL2-F1
#
_cell.length_a   1.000
_cell.length_b   1.000
_cell.length_c   1.000
_cell.angle_alpha   90.00
_cell.angle_beta   90.00
_cell.angle_gamma   90.00
#
_symmetry.space_group_name_H-M   'P 1'
#
loop_
_entity.id
_entity.type
_entity.pdbx_description
1 polymer ?
#
loop_
_entity_poly.entity_id
_entity_poly.type
_entity_poly.pdbx_seq_one_letter_code
_entity_poly.pdbx_strand_id
1 'polypeptide(L)'
;MTGITSYLYSALAALIALTVHEYSHGYAAYRLGDPTAKMAGRLSLNPLRHLDPIGAICLVFFHFGWAKPVPINPNNFKKPKRDFA
;
A
#
# COMPACT_ATOMS: atom_id res chain seq x y z
N MET A 1 -8.37 30.20 8.16
CA MET A 1 -7.32 29.34 8.75
C MET A 1 -6.97 28.28 7.71
N THR A 2 -6.10 28.64 6.76
CA THR A 2 -4.71 28.13 6.57
C THR A 2 -4.64 26.89 5.68
N GLY A 3 -4.57 27.06 4.35
CA GLY A 3 -4.52 25.94 3.40
C GLY A 3 -3.40 24.94 3.65
N ILE A 4 -2.26 25.38 4.19
CA ILE A 4 -1.14 24.51 4.59
C ILE A 4 -1.55 23.46 5.62
N THR A 5 -2.31 23.83 6.66
CA THR A 5 -2.77 22.86 7.66
C THR A 5 -3.69 21.81 7.06
N SER A 6 -4.57 22.18 6.11
CA SER A 6 -5.41 21.19 5.42
C SER A 6 -4.59 20.22 4.56
N TYR A 7 -3.55 20.70 3.86
CA TYR A 7 -2.66 19.82 3.09
C TYR A 7 -1.91 18.83 3.99
N LEU A 8 -1.44 19.28 5.15
CA LEU A 8 -0.76 18.41 6.12
C LEU A 8 -1.69 17.31 6.65
N TYR A 9 -2.95 17.65 6.99
CA TYR A 9 -3.93 16.66 7.42
C TYR A 9 -4.26 15.65 6.33
N SER A 10 -4.49 16.12 5.10
CA SER A 10 -4.78 15.24 3.96
C SER A 10 -3.60 14.32 3.64
N ALA A 11 -2.37 14.84 3.66
CA ALA A 11 -1.17 14.04 3.42
C ALA A 11 -0.98 12.96 4.50
N LEU A 12 -1.19 13.31 5.78
CA LEU A 12 -1.11 12.34 6.88
C LEU A 12 -2.20 11.27 6.76
N ALA A 13 -3.45 11.66 6.47
CA ALA A 13 -4.55 10.74 6.29
C ALA A 13 -4.30 9.80 5.10
N ALA A 14 -3.82 10.33 3.97
CA ALA A 14 -3.47 9.54 2.79
C ALA A 14 -2.33 8.54 3.10
N LEU A 15 -1.30 8.97 3.83
CA LEU A 15 -0.18 8.10 4.20
C LEU A 15 -0.65 6.90 5.04
N ILE A 16 -1.52 7.15 6.03
CA ILE A 16 -2.10 6.10 6.87
C ILE A 16 -3.00 5.18 6.03
N ALA A 17 -3.89 5.76 5.22
CA ALA A 17 -4.82 5.01 4.39
C ALA A 17 -4.09 4.08 3.39
N LEU A 18 -3.09 4.60 2.68
CA LEU A 18 -2.26 3.83 1.75
C LEU A 18 -1.51 2.69 2.47
N THR A 19 -0.94 2.98 3.64
CA THR A 19 -0.21 1.97 4.43
C THR A 19 -1.11 0.82 4.84
N VAL A 20 -2.30 1.12 5.36
CA VAL A 20 -3.28 0.09 5.77
C VAL A 20 -3.84 -0.64 4.56
N HIS A 21 -4.08 0.04 3.44
CA HIS A 21 -4.55 -0.55 2.19
C HIS A 21 -3.58 -1.61 1.66
N GLU A 22 -2.31 -1.24 1.46
CA GLU A 22 -1.27 -2.16 0.96
C GLU A 22 -0.95 -3.28 1.96
N TYR A 23 -0.94 -2.96 3.25
CA TYR A 23 -0.82 -3.99 4.29
C TYR A 23 -1.97 -5.00 4.21
N SER A 24 -3.21 -4.55 4.00
CA SER A 24 -4.39 -5.40 3.94
C SER A 24 -4.35 -6.34 2.75
N HIS A 25 -3.92 -5.86 1.58
CA HIS A 25 -3.67 -6.71 0.40
C HIS A 25 -2.64 -7.81 0.71
N GLY A 26 -1.49 -7.43 1.26
CA GLY A 26 -0.45 -8.39 1.62
C GLY A 26 -0.89 -9.37 2.71
N TYR A 27 -1.68 -8.91 3.68
CA TYR A 27 -2.20 -9.73 4.76
C TYR A 27 -3.24 -10.73 4.24
N ALA A 28 -4.17 -10.28 3.40
CA ALA A 28 -5.14 -11.16 2.76
C ALA A 28 -4.45 -12.24 1.91
N ALA A 29 -3.51 -11.84 1.06
CA ALA A 29 -2.69 -12.76 0.26
C ALA A 29 -1.96 -13.78 1.15
N TYR A 30 -1.34 -13.34 2.25
CA TYR A 30 -0.67 -14.21 3.21
C TYR A 30 -1.62 -15.23 3.85
N ARG A 31 -2.83 -14.80 4.23
CA ARG A 31 -3.86 -15.68 4.80
C ARG A 31 -4.38 -16.69 3.77
N LEU A 32 -4.40 -16.32 2.48
CA LEU A 32 -4.80 -17.18 1.36
C LEU A 32 -3.68 -18.13 0.89
N GLY A 33 -2.46 -17.95 1.39
CA GLY A 33 -1.34 -18.89 1.19
C GLY A 33 -0.09 -18.28 0.56
N ASP A 34 -0.13 -17.02 0.13
CA ASP A 34 1.00 -16.38 -0.54
C ASP A 34 1.97 -15.69 0.44
N PRO A 35 3.19 -16.22 0.66
CA PRO A 35 4.16 -15.61 1.55
C PRO A 35 4.94 -14.44 0.93
N THR A 36 4.72 -14.10 -0.35
CA THR A 36 5.55 -13.13 -1.11
C THR A 36 5.71 -11.79 -0.40
N ALA A 37 4.60 -11.16 0.01
CA ALA A 37 4.63 -9.89 0.73
C ALA A 37 5.39 -9.98 2.06
N LYS A 38 5.25 -11.09 2.80
CA LYS A 38 5.93 -11.32 4.07
C LYS A 38 7.44 -11.50 3.87
N MET A 39 7.84 -12.30 2.89
CA MET A 39 9.25 -12.55 2.56
C MET A 39 9.96 -11.29 2.06
N ALA A 40 9.25 -10.43 1.32
CA ALA A 40 9.76 -9.13 0.89
C ALA A 40 9.84 -8.07 2.02
N GLY A 41 9.42 -8.40 3.24
CA GLY A 41 9.32 -7.45 4.36
C GLY A 41 8.27 -6.36 4.12
N ARG A 42 7.31 -6.61 3.24
CA ARG A 42 6.24 -5.67 2.84
C ARG A 42 4.96 -5.87 3.66
N LEU A 43 4.84 -6.96 4.42
CA LEU A 43 3.81 -7.13 5.45
C LEU A 43 4.15 -6.32 6.71
N SER A 44 4.12 -4.99 6.59
CA SER A 44 4.56 -4.03 7.61
C SER A 44 3.60 -2.85 7.68
N LEU A 45 3.40 -2.27 8.87
CA LEU A 45 2.67 -1.00 9.05
C LEU A 45 3.62 0.22 8.99
N ASN A 46 4.88 0.03 8.62
CA ASN A 46 5.79 1.14 8.36
C ASN A 46 5.41 1.82 7.03
N PRO A 47 4.93 3.08 7.02
CA PRO A 47 4.49 3.77 5.81
C PRO A 47 5.60 3.92 4.76
N LEU A 48 6.85 4.05 5.20
CA LEU A 48 8.00 4.20 4.30
C LEU A 48 8.23 2.96 3.43
N ARG A 49 7.74 1.78 3.85
CA ARG A 49 7.81 0.57 3.04
C ARG A 49 6.87 0.61 1.85
N HIS A 50 5.79 1.40 1.93
CA HIS A 50 4.69 1.48 0.96
C HIS A 50 4.68 2.80 0.17
N LEU A 51 5.54 3.74 0.51
CA LEU A 51 5.65 4.98 -0.23
C LEU A 51 6.45 4.76 -1.54
N ASP A 52 5.93 5.27 -2.64
CA ASP A 52 6.70 5.46 -3.87
C ASP A 52 7.15 6.92 -3.96
N PRO A 53 8.46 7.23 -4.04
CA PRO A 53 8.93 8.61 -4.08
C PRO A 53 8.39 9.42 -5.26
N ILE A 54 8.22 8.79 -6.44
CA ILE A 54 7.69 9.45 -7.63
C ILE A 54 6.20 9.69 -7.43
N GLY A 55 5.46 8.67 -6.99
CA GLY A 55 4.04 8.78 -6.68
C GLY A 55 3.74 9.85 -5.62
N ALA A 56 4.60 9.98 -4.60
CA ALA A 56 4.49 11.00 -3.56
C ALA A 56 4.77 12.41 -4.09
N ILE A 57 5.79 12.59 -4.93
CA ILE A 57 6.05 13.86 -5.62
C ILE A 57 4.83 14.22 -6.49
N CYS A 58 4.31 13.26 -7.26
CA CYS A 58 3.16 13.52 -8.11
C CYS A 58 1.92 13.94 -7.29
N LEU A 59 1.69 13.31 -6.14
CA LEU A 59 0.58 13.67 -5.26
C LEU A 59 0.64 15.13 -4.81
N VAL A 60 1.84 15.66 -4.54
CA VAL A 60 2.04 17.03 -4.08
C VAL A 60 1.87 18.05 -5.20
N PHE A 61 2.45 17.80 -6.37
CA PHE A 61 2.47 18.79 -7.46
C PHE A 61 1.28 18.70 -8.41
N PHE A 62 0.74 17.50 -8.61
CA PHE A 62 -0.33 17.23 -9.57
C PHE A 62 -1.63 16.78 -8.90
N HIS A 63 -1.68 16.72 -7.56
CA HIS A 63 -2.84 16.23 -6.81
C HIS A 63 -3.27 14.80 -7.20
N PHE A 64 -2.35 14.03 -7.79
CA PHE A 64 -2.54 12.66 -8.26
C PHE A 64 -1.27 11.86 -7.99
N GLY A 65 -1.38 10.67 -7.42
CA GLY A 65 -0.22 9.84 -7.08
C GLY A 65 -0.61 8.42 -6.72
N TRP A 66 0.38 7.59 -6.40
CA TRP A 66 0.19 6.17 -6.07
C TRP A 66 1.15 5.74 -4.95
N ALA A 67 0.81 4.64 -4.29
CA ALA A 67 1.70 3.95 -3.37
C ALA A 67 2.59 2.95 -4.13
N LYS A 68 3.65 2.49 -3.47
CA LYS A 68 4.42 1.33 -3.91
C LYS A 68 3.56 0.08 -3.64
N PRO A 69 3.15 -0.68 -4.67
CA PRO A 69 2.21 -1.79 -4.53
C PRO A 69 2.85 -3.01 -3.85
N VAL A 70 2.11 -3.68 -2.96
CA VAL A 70 2.56 -4.89 -2.26
C VAL A 70 2.70 -6.06 -3.25
N PRO A 71 3.82 -6.81 -3.23
CA PRO A 71 4.01 -7.89 -4.17
C PRO A 71 3.14 -9.10 -3.77
N ILE A 72 2.40 -9.62 -4.75
CA ILE A 72 1.55 -10.80 -4.62
C ILE A 72 1.93 -11.80 -5.73
N ASN A 73 2.02 -13.08 -5.39
CA ASN A 73 2.20 -14.17 -6.33
C ASN A 73 0.98 -15.11 -6.29
N PRO A 74 0.07 -15.03 -7.27
CA PRO A 74 -1.16 -15.83 -7.30
C PRO A 74 -0.94 -17.33 -7.36
N ASN A 75 0.22 -17.78 -7.84
CA ASN A 75 0.57 -19.21 -7.90
C ASN A 75 0.76 -19.82 -6.50
N ASN A 76 1.00 -19.00 -5.48
CA ASN A 76 1.15 -19.47 -4.10
C ASN A 76 -0.20 -19.59 -3.36
N PHE A 77 -1.31 -19.12 -3.93
CA PHE A 77 -2.61 -19.24 -3.29
C PHE A 77 -3.06 -20.70 -3.18
N LYS A 78 -3.75 -21.02 -2.09
CA LYS A 78 -4.33 -22.36 -1.88
C LYS A 78 -5.41 -22.68 -2.91
N LYS A 79 -6.17 -21.68 -3.37
CA LYS A 79 -7.19 -21.82 -4.42
C LYS A 79 -7.08 -20.68 -5.45
N PRO A 80 -6.08 -20.71 -6.35
CA PRO A 80 -5.75 -19.57 -7.24
C PRO A 80 -6.92 -19.02 -8.05
N LYS A 81 -7.77 -19.90 -8.60
CA LYS A 81 -8.95 -19.49 -9.40
C LYS A 81 -10.00 -18.71 -8.59
N ARG A 82 -10.09 -18.94 -7.28
CA ARG A 82 -11.03 -18.26 -6.38
C ARG A 82 -10.39 -17.02 -5.74
N ASP A 83 -9.11 -17.15 -5.39
CA ASP A 83 -8.41 -16.24 -4.48
C ASP A 83 -7.77 -15.04 -5.19
N PHE A 84 -7.66 -15.07 -6.52
CA PHE A 84 -7.09 -13.99 -7.33
C PHE A 84 -8.14 -13.00 -7.88
N ALA A 85 -9.44 -13.27 -7.67
CA ALA A 85 -10.54 -12.46 -8.20
C ALA A 85 -10.78 -11.17 -7.39
#